data_AF-A0A0G1NWU1-F1
#
_entry.id   AF-A0A0G1NWU1-F1
#
_cell.length_a   1.000
_cell.length_b   1.000
_cell.length_c   1.000
_cell.angle_alpha   90.00
_cell.angle_beta   90.00
_cell.angle_gamma   90.00
#
_symmetry.space_group_name_H-M   'P 1'
#
loop_
_entity.id
_entity.type
_entity.pdbx_description
1 polymer ?
#
loop_
_entity_poly.entity_id
_entity_poly.type
_entity_poly.pdbx_seq_one_letter_code
_entity_poly.pdbx_strand_id
1 'polypeptide(L)'
;MANKNQFYNAFTAYLKKNKFSSILILIFLATIAIVLIISLFKTVATQSDYVYAKVKVSQGLWWISSQKPGWWFVNSLKKGEEEFDILGKPIAEILEVRYYPTIPFSPEYETEYNIYVTLKLAVNKNTRTQTYLFKRSQISVGRPIELEFPSTHLTGSILELSEKEFGKEYSQKVVTITKKLAYPWEYDAIKVGDKQFDGENHVFEVINKNATPTSAFDSDPFGNIQFYTRESRRYITVRGTIMVRQRGGELVFGEEQVVKPGNFIYLTTSGFVFDRFLVESIR
;
A
#
# COMPACT_ATOMS: atom_id res chain seq x y z
N MET A 1 18.53 -67.79 24.09
CA MET A 1 19.22 -66.51 24.33
C MET A 1 20.48 -66.46 23.49
N ALA A 2 20.40 -65.87 22.28
CA ALA A 2 21.58 -65.74 21.42
C ALA A 2 22.55 -64.71 22.03
N ASN A 3 23.80 -65.12 22.16
CA ASN A 3 24.85 -64.43 22.89
C ASN A 3 25.21 -63.12 22.17
N LYS A 4 24.89 -61.95 22.76
CA LYS A 4 25.21 -60.61 22.23
C LYS A 4 26.67 -60.49 21.76
N ASN A 5 27.58 -61.24 22.38
CA ASN A 5 29.00 -61.25 22.05
C ASN A 5 29.31 -61.89 20.68
N GLN A 6 28.49 -62.83 20.21
CA GLN A 6 28.73 -63.51 18.93
C GLN A 6 28.37 -62.60 17.74
N PHE A 7 27.33 -61.77 17.87
CA PHE A 7 26.95 -60.79 16.86
C PHE A 7 27.98 -59.65 16.75
N TYR A 8 28.50 -59.19 17.90
CA TYR A 8 29.54 -58.15 17.95
C TYR A 8 30.87 -58.61 17.32
N ASN A 9 31.25 -59.87 17.56
CA ASN A 9 32.48 -60.45 17.01
C ASN A 9 32.37 -60.75 15.50
N ALA A 10 31.19 -61.14 15.01
CA ALA A 10 30.95 -61.32 13.58
C ALA A 10 30.95 -59.98 12.82
N PHE A 11 30.34 -58.94 13.39
CA PHE A 11 30.30 -57.59 12.81
C PHE A 11 31.69 -56.96 12.72
N THR A 12 32.49 -57.09 13.78
CA THR A 12 33.88 -56.59 13.80
C THR A 12 34.80 -57.34 12.84
N ALA A 13 34.61 -58.65 12.65
CA ALA A 13 35.35 -59.44 11.65
C ALA A 13 34.99 -59.08 10.20
N TYR A 14 33.71 -58.79 9.92
CA TYR A 14 33.25 -58.34 8.60
C TYR A 14 33.84 -56.96 8.22
N LEU A 15 33.86 -56.01 9.16
CA LEU A 15 34.53 -54.72 8.99
C LEU A 15 36.05 -54.86 8.75
N LYS A 16 36.70 -55.86 9.37
CA LYS A 16 38.15 -56.09 9.22
C LYS A 16 38.54 -56.69 7.87
N LYS A 17 37.68 -57.50 7.25
CA LYS A 17 37.94 -58.18 5.96
C LYS A 17 37.72 -57.25 4.75
N ASN A 18 36.96 -56.17 4.94
CA ASN A 18 36.57 -55.26 3.85
C ASN A 18 36.91 -53.80 4.23
N LYS A 19 38.17 -53.55 4.59
CA LYS A 19 38.65 -52.21 4.98
C LYS A 19 38.41 -51.15 3.90
N PHE A 20 38.45 -51.54 2.63
CA PHE A 20 38.23 -50.62 1.50
C PHE A 20 36.78 -50.12 1.43
N SER A 21 35.79 -51.01 1.60
CA SER A 21 34.37 -50.61 1.60
C SER A 21 33.99 -49.82 2.84
N SER A 22 34.60 -50.10 3.99
CA SER A 22 34.41 -49.35 5.24
C SER A 22 34.86 -47.89 5.12
N ILE A 23 35.99 -47.65 4.44
CA ILE A 23 36.53 -46.31 4.18
C ILE A 23 35.62 -45.53 3.21
N LEU A 24 35.12 -46.19 2.15
CA LEU A 24 34.23 -45.54 1.18
C LEU A 24 32.90 -45.09 1.82
N ILE A 25 32.32 -45.90 2.71
CA ILE A 25 31.11 -45.55 3.45
C ILE A 25 31.36 -44.35 4.37
N LEU A 26 32.51 -44.31 5.06
CA LEU A 26 32.88 -43.20 5.92
C LEU A 26 33.05 -41.90 5.13
N ILE A 27 33.72 -41.95 3.98
CA ILE A 27 33.87 -40.80 3.08
C ILE A 27 32.49 -40.32 2.63
N PHE A 28 31.63 -41.21 2.15
CA PHE A 28 30.28 -40.85 1.69
C PHE A 28 29.45 -40.17 2.80
N LEU A 29 29.47 -40.71 4.02
CA LEU A 29 28.79 -40.09 5.16
C LEU A 29 29.39 -38.73 5.54
N ALA A 30 30.72 -38.59 5.48
CA ALA A 30 31.39 -37.32 5.72
C ALA A 30 31.01 -36.27 4.66
N THR A 31 30.91 -36.65 3.39
CA THR A 31 30.47 -35.74 2.32
C THR A 31 29.03 -35.28 2.54
N ILE A 32 28.12 -36.19 2.91
CA ILE A 32 26.73 -35.85 3.24
C ILE A 32 26.68 -34.89 4.44
N ALA A 33 27.45 -35.18 5.50
CA ALA A 33 27.51 -34.32 6.68
C ALA A 33 28.04 -32.92 6.35
N ILE A 34 29.08 -32.82 5.53
CA ILE A 34 29.64 -31.52 5.08
C ILE A 34 28.59 -30.74 4.26
N VAL A 35 27.90 -31.39 3.32
CA VAL A 35 26.85 -30.75 2.52
C VAL A 35 25.70 -30.26 3.42
N LEU A 36 25.28 -31.06 4.40
CA LEU A 36 24.27 -30.66 5.39
C LEU A 36 24.73 -29.48 6.24
N ILE A 37 25.97 -29.49 6.73
CA ILE A 37 26.54 -28.40 7.53
C ILE A 37 26.61 -27.12 6.71
N ILE A 38 27.14 -27.17 5.47
CA ILE A 38 27.22 -26.00 4.60
C ILE A 38 25.82 -25.47 4.27
N SER A 39 24.86 -26.36 4.01
CA SER A 39 23.47 -25.98 3.78
C SER A 39 22.87 -25.26 4.99
N LEU A 40 23.04 -25.81 6.19
CA LEU A 40 22.57 -25.21 7.45
C LEU A 40 23.24 -23.86 7.71
N PHE A 41 24.56 -23.75 7.57
CA PHE A 41 25.28 -22.49 7.74
C PHE A 41 24.83 -21.42 6.76
N LYS A 42 24.67 -21.77 5.47
CA LYS A 42 24.21 -20.82 4.46
C LYS A 42 22.79 -20.33 4.73
N THR A 43 21.95 -21.18 5.34
CA THR A 43 20.56 -20.81 5.69
C THR A 43 20.51 -19.90 6.91
N VAL A 44 21.40 -20.08 7.89
CA VAL A 44 21.42 -19.29 9.13
C VAL A 44 22.16 -17.95 8.98
N ALA A 45 23.21 -17.89 8.15
CA ALA A 45 24.11 -16.73 8.06
C ALA A 45 23.67 -15.61 7.09
N THR A 46 22.55 -15.78 6.37
CA THR A 46 22.01 -14.70 5.54
C THR A 46 21.51 -13.55 6.42
N GLN A 47 22.29 -12.47 6.51
CA GLN A 47 21.83 -11.20 7.07
C GLN A 47 20.81 -10.61 6.11
N SER A 48 19.61 -10.33 6.60
CA SER A 48 18.57 -9.65 5.83
C SER A 48 18.86 -8.16 5.84
N ASP A 49 18.94 -7.57 4.65
CA ASP A 49 18.88 -6.12 4.51
C ASP A 49 17.42 -5.68 4.62
N TYR A 50 17.18 -4.45 5.07
CA TYR A 50 15.84 -3.89 5.11
C TYR A 50 15.65 -2.86 3.99
N VAL A 51 14.50 -2.93 3.34
CA VAL A 51 14.02 -1.89 2.42
C VAL A 51 12.61 -1.48 2.80
N TYR A 52 12.26 -0.25 2.45
CA TYR A 52 10.97 0.34 2.71
C TYR A 52 10.19 0.42 1.41
N ALA A 53 8.97 -0.10 1.41
CA ALA A 53 8.10 -0.12 0.25
C ALA A 53 6.80 0.62 0.55
N LYS A 54 6.36 1.47 -0.39
CA LYS A 54 4.99 2.01 -0.36
C LYS A 54 4.16 1.23 -1.35
N VAL A 55 3.09 0.60 -0.87
CA VAL A 55 2.27 -0.34 -1.64
C VAL A 55 0.86 0.18 -1.73
N LYS A 56 0.32 0.22 -2.95
CA LYS A 56 -1.12 0.43 -3.18
C LYS A 56 -1.82 -0.90 -3.13
N VAL A 57 -2.74 -1.06 -2.19
CA VAL A 57 -3.50 -2.29 -2.00
C VAL A 57 -4.52 -2.46 -3.12
N SER A 58 -4.67 -3.69 -3.60
CA SER A 58 -5.70 -4.10 -4.57
C SER A 58 -6.35 -5.42 -4.11
N GLN A 59 -7.63 -5.64 -4.40
CA GLN A 59 -8.29 -6.92 -4.13
C GLN A 59 -8.33 -7.77 -5.40
N GLY A 60 -7.26 -8.51 -5.67
CA GLY A 60 -7.16 -9.40 -6.83
C GLY A 60 -5.88 -9.19 -7.63
N LEU A 61 -5.86 -9.76 -8.84
CA LEU A 61 -4.70 -9.63 -9.72
C LEU A 61 -4.45 -8.16 -10.05
N TRP A 62 -3.22 -7.68 -9.82
CA TRP A 62 -2.80 -6.29 -9.97
C TRP A 62 -3.09 -5.66 -11.35
N TRP A 63 -3.27 -6.49 -12.39
CA TRP A 63 -3.56 -6.06 -13.76
C TRP A 63 -5.05 -6.09 -14.12
N ILE A 64 -5.90 -6.64 -13.25
CA ILE A 64 -7.36 -6.60 -13.40
C ILE A 64 -7.86 -5.40 -12.60
N SER A 65 -8.71 -4.57 -13.22
CA SER A 65 -9.49 -3.54 -12.52
C SER A 65 -10.50 -4.20 -11.59
N SER A 66 -10.01 -4.71 -10.47
CA SER A 66 -10.78 -5.31 -9.41
C SER A 66 -11.50 -4.24 -8.60
N GLN A 67 -12.57 -4.65 -7.91
CA GLN A 67 -13.23 -3.81 -6.91
C GLN A 67 -12.22 -3.37 -5.87
N LYS A 68 -12.31 -2.12 -5.44
CA LYS A 68 -11.38 -1.60 -4.44
C LYS A 68 -11.79 -2.10 -3.06
N PRO A 69 -10.83 -2.24 -2.13
CA PRO A 69 -11.14 -2.71 -0.79
C PRO A 69 -12.14 -1.79 -0.08
N GLY A 70 -13.06 -2.41 0.66
CA GLY A 70 -14.01 -1.71 1.50
C GLY A 70 -13.42 -1.24 2.83
N TRP A 71 -14.21 -0.48 3.60
CA TRP A 71 -13.86 -0.05 4.97
C TRP A 71 -13.45 -1.21 5.90
N TRP A 72 -14.08 -2.37 5.75
CA TRP A 72 -13.75 -3.57 6.54
C TRP A 72 -12.28 -4.00 6.36
N PHE A 73 -11.71 -3.82 5.16
CA PHE A 73 -10.32 -4.18 4.86
C PHE A 73 -9.36 -3.17 5.48
N VAL A 74 -9.70 -1.88 5.44
CA VAL A 74 -8.95 -0.81 6.13
C VAL A 74 -8.80 -1.14 7.61
N ASN A 75 -9.90 -1.53 8.27
CA ASN A 75 -9.89 -1.86 9.71
C ASN A 75 -9.11 -3.14 10.05
N SER A 76 -8.91 -4.03 9.07
CA SER A 76 -8.11 -5.24 9.27
C SER A 76 -6.62 -4.91 9.32
N LEU A 77 -6.16 -3.88 8.59
CA LEU A 77 -4.76 -3.50 8.54
C LEU A 77 -4.34 -2.72 9.78
N LYS A 78 -3.38 -3.26 10.53
CA LYS A 78 -2.89 -2.63 11.76
C LYS A 78 -1.44 -2.20 11.63
N LYS A 79 -1.16 -0.96 12.04
CA LYS A 79 0.21 -0.48 12.23
C LYS A 79 0.95 -1.30 13.28
N GLY A 80 2.20 -1.65 12.99
CA GLY A 80 3.05 -2.51 13.81
C GLY A 80 2.77 -4.00 13.64
N GLU A 81 1.86 -4.38 12.73
CA GLU A 81 1.63 -5.79 12.44
C GLU A 81 2.77 -6.37 11.60
N GLU A 82 3.21 -7.56 12.00
CA GLU A 82 4.38 -8.23 11.42
C GLU A 82 3.98 -9.54 10.74
N GLU A 83 4.60 -9.81 9.60
CA GLU A 83 4.61 -11.13 8.97
C GLU A 83 5.88 -11.88 9.40
N PHE A 84 5.75 -13.16 9.73
CA PHE A 84 6.85 -14.02 10.17
C PHE A 84 7.20 -15.08 9.13
N ASP A 85 8.49 -15.42 9.03
CA ASP A 85 8.93 -16.60 8.29
C ASP A 85 8.62 -17.90 9.04
N ILE A 86 8.92 -19.04 8.39
CA ILE A 86 8.77 -20.38 8.99
C ILE A 86 9.62 -20.61 10.25
N LEU A 87 10.59 -19.76 10.53
CA LEU A 87 11.46 -19.80 11.71
C LEU A 87 11.00 -18.79 12.78
N GLY A 88 9.90 -18.06 12.57
CA GLY A 88 9.37 -17.06 13.48
C GLY A 88 10.11 -15.72 13.45
N LYS A 89 10.90 -15.43 12.42
CA LYS A 89 11.58 -14.12 12.25
C LYS A 89 10.67 -13.15 11.48
N PRO A 90 10.56 -11.88 11.89
CA PRO A 90 9.77 -10.90 11.17
C PRO A 90 10.41 -10.58 9.82
N ILE A 91 9.63 -10.75 8.75
CA ILE A 91 10.06 -10.48 7.36
C ILE A 91 9.37 -9.27 6.75
N ALA A 92 8.22 -8.86 7.27
CA ALA A 92 7.57 -7.62 6.89
C ALA A 92 6.90 -6.98 8.11
N GLU A 93 6.86 -5.65 8.16
CA GLU A 93 6.21 -4.87 9.22
C GLU A 93 5.42 -3.71 8.59
N ILE A 94 4.17 -3.51 9.02
CA ILE A 94 3.34 -2.36 8.62
C ILE A 94 3.75 -1.13 9.43
N LEU A 95 4.33 -0.13 8.78
CA LEU A 95 4.75 1.12 9.44
C LEU A 95 3.66 2.20 9.42
N GLU A 96 2.92 2.31 8.31
CA GLU A 96 1.85 3.29 8.15
C GLU A 96 0.74 2.71 7.28
N VAL A 97 -0.52 3.04 7.61
CA VAL A 97 -1.69 2.71 6.79
C VAL A 97 -2.41 4.00 6.47
N ARG A 98 -2.42 4.37 5.18
CA ARG A 98 -3.14 5.54 4.68
C ARG A 98 -4.29 5.12 3.78
N TYR A 99 -5.42 5.79 3.88
CA TYR A 99 -6.59 5.48 3.05
C TYR A 99 -7.34 6.74 2.63
N TYR A 100 -7.90 6.68 1.43
CA TYR A 100 -8.65 7.77 0.81
C TYR A 100 -9.92 7.18 0.20
N PRO A 101 -11.12 7.69 0.56
CA PRO A 101 -12.35 7.26 -0.08
C PRO A 101 -12.24 7.39 -1.60
N THR A 102 -12.64 6.36 -2.32
CA THR A 102 -12.88 6.49 -3.75
C THR A 102 -14.17 7.28 -3.91
N ILE A 103 -14.13 8.35 -4.71
CA ILE A 103 -15.32 9.10 -5.07
C ILE A 103 -15.80 8.53 -6.40
N PRO A 104 -16.75 7.59 -6.41
CA PRO A 104 -17.29 7.11 -7.67
C PRO A 104 -18.26 8.11 -8.29
N PHE A 105 -18.38 8.03 -9.61
CA PHE A 105 -19.47 8.64 -10.37
C PHE A 105 -20.80 7.86 -10.24
N SER A 106 -20.81 6.75 -9.49
CA SER A 106 -21.96 5.85 -9.28
C SER A 106 -22.14 5.54 -7.79
N PRO A 107 -23.38 5.58 -7.25
CA PRO A 107 -23.67 5.33 -5.82
C PRO A 107 -23.30 3.92 -5.32
N GLU A 108 -22.95 3.00 -6.21
CA GLU A 108 -22.58 1.63 -5.85
C GLU A 108 -21.20 1.49 -5.17
N TYR A 109 -20.34 2.51 -5.25
CA TYR A 109 -18.95 2.41 -4.73
C TYR A 109 -18.66 3.35 -3.54
N GLU A 110 -19.68 3.81 -2.81
CA GLU A 110 -19.52 4.69 -1.63
C GLU A 110 -18.67 4.06 -0.49
N THR A 111 -18.41 2.76 -0.57
CA THR A 111 -17.67 2.01 0.45
C THR A 111 -16.23 1.68 0.06
N GLU A 112 -15.79 2.06 -1.14
CA GLU A 112 -14.48 1.73 -1.69
C GLU A 112 -13.38 2.71 -1.28
N TYR A 113 -12.18 2.20 -0.96
CA TYR A 113 -11.04 3.02 -0.54
C TYR A 113 -9.80 2.73 -1.38
N ASN A 114 -9.06 3.80 -1.71
CA ASN A 114 -7.66 3.66 -2.11
C ASN A 114 -6.81 3.54 -0.85
N ILE A 115 -6.19 2.39 -0.64
CA ILE A 115 -5.39 2.11 0.55
C ILE A 115 -3.91 2.03 0.15
N TYR A 116 -3.07 2.71 0.92
CA TYR A 116 -1.63 2.76 0.75
C TYR A 116 -0.97 2.31 2.05
N VAL A 117 -0.09 1.32 1.97
CA VAL A 117 0.61 0.78 3.13
C VAL A 117 2.09 1.03 2.97
N THR A 118 2.72 1.59 4.00
CA THR A 118 4.17 1.70 4.08
C THR A 118 4.70 0.52 4.87
N LEU A 119 5.63 -0.22 4.27
CA LEU A 119 6.15 -1.46 4.79
C LEU A 119 7.66 -1.37 5.00
N LYS A 120 8.15 -2.06 6.04
CA LYS A 120 9.55 -2.44 6.17
C LYS A 120 9.67 -3.91 5.80
N LEU A 121 10.51 -4.23 4.83
CA LEU A 121 10.66 -5.57 4.26
C LEU A 121 12.08 -6.08 4.46
N ALA A 122 12.21 -7.29 4.99
CA ALA A 122 13.46 -8.03 5.05
C ALA A 122 13.73 -8.66 3.68
N VAL A 123 14.80 -8.24 3.02
CA VAL A 123 15.14 -8.64 1.65
C VAL A 123 16.54 -9.20 1.54
N ASN A 124 16.77 -9.97 0.49
CA ASN A 124 18.09 -10.34 0.04
C ASN A 124 18.50 -9.41 -1.10
N LYS A 125 19.54 -8.61 -0.89
CA LYS A 125 20.10 -7.71 -1.90
C LYS A 125 21.14 -8.44 -2.73
N ASN A 126 20.92 -8.53 -4.05
CA ASN A 126 21.98 -8.93 -4.96
C ASN A 126 22.86 -7.71 -5.27
N THR A 127 24.04 -7.66 -4.67
CA THR A 127 24.98 -6.52 -4.81
C THR A 127 25.45 -6.30 -6.25
N ARG A 128 25.44 -7.33 -7.11
CA ARG A 128 25.85 -7.21 -8.51
C ARG A 128 24.78 -6.57 -9.38
N THR A 129 23.51 -6.93 -9.18
CA THR A 129 22.39 -6.45 -10.00
C THR A 129 21.60 -5.32 -9.34
N GLN A 130 21.90 -4.99 -8.07
CA GLN A 130 21.14 -4.04 -7.24
C GLN A 130 19.64 -4.37 -7.16
N THR A 131 19.31 -5.65 -7.29
CA THR A 131 17.93 -6.15 -7.21
C THR A 131 17.64 -6.68 -5.83
N TYR A 132 16.44 -6.42 -5.33
CA TYR A 132 15.94 -6.92 -4.06
C TYR A 132 15.06 -8.15 -4.27
N LEU A 133 15.27 -9.18 -3.46
CA LEU A 133 14.45 -10.37 -3.42
C LEU A 133 13.69 -10.43 -2.08
N PHE A 134 12.37 -10.49 -2.15
CA PHE A 134 11.46 -10.73 -1.02
C PHE A 134 10.71 -12.05 -1.27
N LYS A 135 10.72 -12.97 -0.30
CA LYS A 135 10.15 -14.34 -0.48
C LYS A 135 10.60 -15.04 -1.77
N ARG A 136 11.86 -14.87 -2.17
CA ARG A 136 12.47 -15.37 -3.42
C ARG A 136 11.94 -14.73 -4.71
N SER A 137 11.05 -13.75 -4.61
CA SER A 137 10.54 -12.96 -5.75
C SER A 137 11.25 -11.62 -5.81
N GLN A 138 11.59 -11.16 -7.01
CA GLN A 138 12.15 -9.84 -7.20
C GLN A 138 11.09 -8.77 -6.97
N ILE A 139 11.42 -7.79 -6.13
CA ILE A 139 10.58 -6.61 -5.90
C ILE A 139 11.18 -5.39 -6.60
N SER A 140 10.32 -4.57 -7.18
CA SER A 140 10.65 -3.27 -7.77
C SER A 140 9.38 -2.45 -7.92
N VAL A 141 9.52 -1.14 -8.15
CA VAL A 141 8.40 -0.25 -8.49
C VAL A 141 7.60 -0.84 -9.66
N GLY A 142 6.28 -0.82 -9.55
CA GLY A 142 5.32 -1.37 -10.51
C GLY A 142 5.09 -2.88 -10.40
N ARG A 143 5.84 -3.61 -9.56
CA ARG A 143 5.61 -5.05 -9.37
C ARG A 143 4.60 -5.32 -8.26
N PRO A 144 3.84 -6.43 -8.35
CA PRO A 144 2.98 -6.87 -7.28
C PRO A 144 3.79 -7.37 -6.08
N ILE A 145 3.17 -7.34 -4.91
CA ILE A 145 3.66 -7.94 -3.67
C ILE A 145 2.49 -8.57 -2.91
N GLU A 146 2.78 -9.70 -2.26
CA GLU A 146 1.83 -10.48 -1.48
C GLU A 146 2.39 -10.70 -0.07
N LEU A 147 1.57 -10.36 0.93
CA LEU A 147 1.93 -10.34 2.35
C LEU A 147 0.86 -11.05 3.16
N GLU A 148 1.31 -11.78 4.17
CA GLU A 148 0.47 -12.60 5.04
C GLU A 148 0.61 -12.11 6.48
N PHE A 149 -0.24 -11.15 6.85
CA PHE A 149 -0.31 -10.66 8.22
C PHE A 149 -1.28 -11.52 9.03
N PRO A 150 -1.10 -11.63 10.37
CA PRO A 150 -1.99 -12.41 11.23
C PRO A 150 -3.49 -12.12 11.05
N SER A 151 -3.85 -10.87 10.76
CA SER A 151 -5.24 -10.44 10.61
C SER A 151 -5.72 -10.32 9.16
N THR A 152 -4.82 -10.32 8.17
CA THR A 152 -5.21 -10.06 6.78
C THR A 152 -4.19 -10.55 5.75
N HIS A 153 -4.69 -10.96 4.59
CA HIS A 153 -3.87 -11.24 3.42
C HIS A 153 -3.87 -10.00 2.52
N LEU A 154 -2.71 -9.36 2.37
CA LEU A 154 -2.55 -8.14 1.60
C LEU A 154 -1.92 -8.45 0.25
N THR A 155 -2.59 -8.00 -0.81
CA THR A 155 -2.03 -7.97 -2.16
C THR A 155 -2.00 -6.53 -2.66
N GLY A 156 -0.95 -6.13 -3.37
CA GLY A 156 -0.86 -4.78 -3.89
C GLY A 156 0.28 -4.57 -4.86
N SER A 157 0.42 -3.35 -5.36
CA SER A 157 1.49 -2.93 -6.27
C SER A 157 2.45 -1.97 -5.58
N ILE A 158 3.75 -2.20 -5.73
CA ILE A 158 4.79 -1.33 -5.17
C ILE A 158 4.83 -0.02 -5.96
N LEU A 159 4.52 1.10 -5.30
CA LEU A 159 4.63 2.44 -5.86
C LEU A 159 6.04 3.01 -5.71
N GLU A 160 6.66 2.76 -4.57
CA GLU A 160 7.98 3.30 -4.23
C GLU A 160 8.78 2.28 -3.44
N LEU A 161 10.11 2.31 -3.61
CA LEU A 161 11.05 1.46 -2.91
C LEU A 161 12.27 2.30 -2.50
N SER A 162 12.72 2.17 -1.26
CA SER A 162 13.85 2.93 -0.70
C SER A 162 14.63 2.08 0.30
N GLU A 163 15.95 2.27 0.39
CA GLU A 163 16.77 1.66 1.45
C GLU A 163 16.58 2.38 2.80
N LYS A 164 16.13 3.63 2.77
CA LYS A 164 15.84 4.45 3.94
C LYS A 164 14.34 4.57 4.16
N GLU A 165 13.94 4.70 5.41
CA GLU A 165 12.54 4.96 5.76
C GLU A 165 12.06 6.22 5.04
N PHE A 166 10.83 6.20 4.55
CA PHE A 166 10.26 7.35 3.84
C PHE A 166 10.13 8.53 4.80
N GLY A 167 10.80 9.64 4.48
CA GLY A 167 10.64 10.89 5.22
C GLY A 167 9.20 11.38 5.19
N LYS A 168 8.75 11.99 6.30
CA LYS A 168 7.47 12.70 6.39
C LYS A 168 7.59 14.10 5.77
N GLU A 169 8.01 14.18 4.51
CA GLU A 169 8.15 15.44 3.77
C GLU A 169 6.79 15.93 3.27
N TYR A 170 5.89 16.20 4.20
CA TYR A 170 4.64 16.88 3.93
C TYR A 170 4.81 18.37 4.15
N SER A 171 4.24 19.16 3.25
CA SER A 171 4.09 20.60 3.41
C SER A 171 2.61 20.93 3.48
N GLN A 172 2.24 21.80 4.41
CA GLN A 172 0.89 22.33 4.49
C GLN A 172 0.77 23.51 3.53
N LYS A 173 -0.24 23.46 2.67
CA LYS A 173 -0.55 24.49 1.68
C LYS A 173 -1.98 24.98 1.86
N VAL A 174 -2.24 26.21 1.43
CA VAL A 174 -3.61 26.73 1.38
C VAL A 174 -4.11 26.59 -0.05
N VAL A 175 -5.17 25.82 -0.23
CA VAL A 175 -5.82 25.58 -1.52
C VAL A 175 -7.16 26.28 -1.57
N THR A 176 -7.47 26.89 -2.71
CA THR A 176 -8.81 27.38 -3.04
C THR A 176 -9.39 26.50 -4.13
N ILE A 177 -10.58 25.96 -3.87
CA ILE A 177 -11.30 25.05 -4.77
C ILE A 177 -12.67 25.63 -5.08
N THR A 178 -13.18 25.41 -6.29
CA THR A 178 -14.44 26.02 -6.74
C THR A 178 -15.32 25.06 -7.52
N LYS A 179 -16.64 25.25 -7.45
CA LYS A 179 -17.64 24.49 -8.22
C LYS A 179 -18.70 25.44 -8.78
N LYS A 180 -18.75 25.56 -10.12
CA LYS A 180 -19.55 26.57 -10.84
C LYS A 180 -21.06 26.38 -10.74
N LEU A 181 -21.54 25.15 -10.83
CA LEU A 181 -22.97 24.83 -10.89
C LEU A 181 -23.37 23.90 -9.74
N ALA A 182 -22.96 24.26 -8.52
CA ALA A 182 -23.32 23.48 -7.35
C ALA A 182 -24.80 23.69 -6.99
N TYR A 183 -25.43 22.67 -6.41
CA TYR A 183 -26.73 22.81 -5.79
C TYR A 183 -26.64 23.64 -4.50
N PRO A 184 -27.72 24.35 -4.09
CA PRO A 184 -27.74 25.07 -2.82
C PRO A 184 -27.39 24.19 -1.61
N TRP A 185 -27.87 22.95 -1.59
CA TRP A 185 -27.61 22.00 -0.49
C TRP A 185 -26.13 21.62 -0.37
N GLU A 186 -25.36 21.64 -1.47
CA GLU A 186 -23.91 21.36 -1.41
C GLU A 186 -23.19 22.42 -0.59
N TYR A 187 -23.58 23.69 -0.75
CA TYR A 187 -23.01 24.77 0.06
C TYR A 187 -23.38 24.63 1.53
N ASP A 188 -24.62 24.25 1.82
CA ASP A 188 -25.12 24.13 3.19
C ASP A 188 -24.47 22.93 3.90
N ALA A 189 -24.15 21.86 3.18
CA ALA A 189 -23.49 20.66 3.70
C ALA A 189 -22.01 20.89 4.08
N ILE A 190 -21.27 21.72 3.34
CA ILE A 190 -19.86 22.04 3.64
C ILE A 190 -19.78 22.86 4.94
N LYS A 191 -19.04 22.45 5.97
CA LYS A 191 -18.86 23.28 7.18
C LYS A 191 -17.41 23.73 7.35
N VAL A 192 -17.25 24.94 7.89
CA VAL A 192 -15.92 25.43 8.29
C VAL A 192 -15.44 24.61 9.49
N GLY A 193 -14.19 24.17 9.44
CA GLY A 193 -13.60 23.24 10.42
C GLY A 193 -13.79 21.76 10.08
N ASP A 194 -14.51 21.41 9.01
CA ASP A 194 -14.59 20.03 8.53
C ASP A 194 -13.21 19.54 8.08
N LYS A 195 -12.85 18.32 8.50
CA LYS A 195 -11.53 17.72 8.28
C LYS A 195 -11.60 16.40 7.52
N GLN A 196 -10.55 16.13 6.75
CA GLN A 196 -10.27 14.81 6.18
C GLN A 196 -9.18 14.13 6.99
N PHE A 197 -9.42 12.88 7.41
CA PHE A 197 -8.41 12.04 8.05
C PHE A 197 -7.99 10.94 7.08
N ASP A 198 -6.68 10.69 6.96
CA ASP A 198 -6.15 9.71 6.01
C ASP A 198 -5.69 8.40 6.66
N GLY A 199 -5.98 8.16 7.94
CA GLY A 199 -5.48 7.01 8.70
C GLY A 199 -4.30 7.34 9.61
N GLU A 200 -3.52 8.37 9.30
CA GLU A 200 -2.41 8.83 10.13
C GLU A 200 -2.59 10.29 10.58
N ASN A 201 -3.03 11.19 9.68
CA ASN A 201 -3.09 12.62 9.95
C ASN A 201 -4.36 13.28 9.37
N HIS A 202 -4.65 14.51 9.83
CA HIS A 202 -5.64 15.37 9.20
C HIS A 202 -5.05 16.06 7.96
N VAL A 203 -5.42 15.59 6.76
CA VAL A 203 -4.79 15.99 5.49
C VAL A 203 -5.49 17.12 4.76
N PHE A 204 -6.72 17.45 5.16
CA PHE A 204 -7.46 18.59 4.64
C PHE A 204 -8.35 19.19 5.72
N GLU A 205 -8.49 20.51 5.72
CA GLU A 205 -9.39 21.26 6.63
C GLU A 205 -10.01 22.45 5.92
N VAL A 206 -11.33 22.61 6.04
CA VAL A 206 -12.06 23.76 5.51
C VAL A 206 -11.84 24.99 6.40
N ILE A 207 -11.18 26.02 5.88
CA ILE A 207 -10.94 27.28 6.60
C ILE A 207 -12.09 28.26 6.36
N ASN A 208 -12.60 28.33 5.13
CA ASN A 208 -13.62 29.28 4.73
C ASN A 208 -14.41 28.75 3.52
N LYS A 209 -15.67 29.16 3.39
CA LYS A 209 -16.51 28.93 2.21
C LYS A 209 -17.27 30.20 1.86
N ASN A 210 -17.49 30.43 0.57
CA ASN A 210 -18.32 31.49 0.03
C ASN A 210 -19.19 30.95 -1.12
N ALA A 211 -20.33 31.58 -1.38
CA ALA A 211 -21.16 31.25 -2.51
C ALA A 211 -21.77 32.50 -3.16
N THR A 212 -21.76 32.52 -4.49
CA THR A 212 -22.50 33.51 -5.28
C THR A 212 -23.68 32.82 -5.96
N PRO A 213 -24.91 33.38 -5.91
CA PRO A 213 -26.04 32.83 -6.65
C PRO A 213 -25.73 32.75 -8.15
N THR A 214 -26.06 31.62 -8.76
CA THR A 214 -25.96 31.41 -10.21
C THR A 214 -27.13 30.53 -10.65
N SER A 215 -27.23 30.22 -11.94
CA SER A 215 -28.32 29.38 -12.44
C SER A 215 -27.88 28.61 -13.67
N ALA A 216 -28.47 27.43 -13.82
CA ALA A 216 -28.38 26.64 -15.03
C ALA A 216 -29.72 26.70 -15.75
N PHE A 217 -29.67 26.57 -17.08
CA PHE A 217 -30.84 26.29 -17.90
C PHE A 217 -30.76 24.84 -18.33
N ASP A 218 -31.86 24.10 -18.19
CA ASP A 218 -31.97 22.76 -18.73
C ASP A 218 -32.42 22.83 -20.19
N SER A 219 -31.77 22.01 -21.03
CA SER A 219 -32.22 21.74 -22.39
C SER A 219 -33.00 20.43 -22.42
N ASP A 220 -34.08 20.39 -23.18
CA ASP A 220 -34.74 19.12 -23.50
C ASP A 220 -33.88 18.24 -24.43
N PRO A 221 -34.26 16.98 -24.71
CA PRO A 221 -33.52 16.10 -25.62
C PRO A 221 -33.39 16.63 -27.07
N PHE A 222 -34.12 17.67 -27.44
CA PHE A 222 -34.09 18.31 -28.76
C PHE A 222 -33.29 19.62 -28.75
N GLY A 223 -32.69 20.00 -27.62
CA GLY A 223 -31.89 21.22 -27.47
C GLY A 223 -32.71 22.49 -27.22
N ASN A 224 -34.02 22.39 -26.96
CA ASN A 224 -34.83 23.55 -26.61
C ASN A 224 -34.54 23.96 -25.16
N ILE A 225 -34.23 25.24 -24.97
CA ILE A 225 -34.00 25.83 -23.65
C ILE A 225 -35.34 26.25 -23.06
N GLN A 226 -35.75 25.65 -21.95
CA GLN A 226 -36.97 26.06 -21.25
C GLN A 226 -36.66 27.22 -20.29
N PHE A 227 -37.03 28.44 -20.66
CA PHE A 227 -36.78 29.65 -19.86
C PHE A 227 -37.50 29.66 -18.49
N TYR A 228 -38.49 28.80 -18.29
CA TYR A 228 -39.29 28.74 -17.06
C TYR A 228 -38.72 27.82 -15.97
N THR A 229 -37.76 26.95 -16.30
CA THR A 229 -37.14 26.01 -15.36
C THR A 229 -35.72 26.46 -14.98
N ARG A 230 -35.60 27.71 -14.54
CA ARG A 230 -34.33 28.24 -14.02
C ARG A 230 -34.00 27.50 -12.73
N GLU A 231 -33.08 26.56 -12.79
CA GLU A 231 -32.65 25.83 -11.61
C GLU A 231 -31.69 26.70 -10.79
N SER A 232 -32.01 26.84 -9.49
CA SER A 232 -31.18 27.60 -8.56
C SER A 232 -29.86 26.86 -8.34
N ARG A 233 -28.75 27.51 -8.70
CA ARG A 233 -27.39 26.99 -8.53
C ARG A 233 -26.56 27.97 -7.72
N ARG A 234 -25.41 27.52 -7.24
CA ARG A 234 -24.41 28.35 -6.56
C ARG A 234 -23.04 28.15 -7.17
N TYR A 235 -22.32 29.26 -7.34
CA TYR A 235 -20.89 29.21 -7.54
C TYR A 235 -20.23 29.14 -6.16
N ILE A 236 -19.79 27.95 -5.76
CA ILE A 236 -19.18 27.72 -4.46
C ILE A 236 -17.67 27.90 -4.57
N THR A 237 -17.08 28.62 -3.63
CA THR A 237 -15.63 28.74 -3.42
C THR A 237 -15.30 28.28 -2.02
N VAL A 238 -14.35 27.36 -1.87
CA VAL A 238 -13.91 26.82 -0.58
C VAL A 238 -12.41 27.01 -0.47
N ARG A 239 -11.97 27.56 0.65
CA ARG A 239 -10.57 27.71 0.99
C ARG A 239 -10.24 26.77 2.13
N GLY A 240 -9.22 25.94 1.96
CA GLY A 240 -8.82 24.95 2.94
C GLY A 240 -7.31 24.81 3.07
N THR A 241 -6.84 24.24 4.18
CA THR A 241 -5.46 23.75 4.26
C THR A 241 -5.40 22.33 3.73
N ILE A 242 -4.35 21.99 2.99
CA ILE A 242 -4.12 20.66 2.43
C ILE A 242 -2.68 20.24 2.68
N MET A 243 -2.46 18.99 3.06
CA MET A 243 -1.13 18.41 3.19
C MET A 243 -0.70 17.77 1.87
N VAL A 244 0.39 18.27 1.29
CA VAL A 244 0.92 17.81 0.00
C VAL A 244 2.39 17.46 0.10
N ARG A 245 2.86 16.58 -0.79
CA ARG A 245 4.28 16.25 -0.97
C ARG A 245 4.78 16.80 -2.29
N GLN A 246 6.03 17.27 -2.32
CA GLN A 246 6.68 17.67 -3.56
C GLN A 246 7.26 16.43 -4.25
N ARG A 247 6.81 16.10 -5.48
CA ARG A 247 7.33 14.97 -6.26
C ARG A 247 7.49 15.36 -7.72
N GLY A 248 8.70 15.21 -8.28
CA GLY A 248 8.95 15.50 -9.69
C GLY A 248 8.61 16.94 -10.12
N GLY A 249 8.72 17.91 -9.22
CA GLY A 249 8.33 19.30 -9.50
C GLY A 249 6.84 19.61 -9.29
N GLU A 250 6.02 18.61 -8.96
CA GLU A 250 4.58 18.76 -8.74
C GLU A 250 4.21 18.63 -7.25
N LEU A 251 3.08 19.21 -6.87
CA LEU A 251 2.46 19.02 -5.55
C LEU A 251 1.47 17.86 -5.63
N VAL A 252 1.67 16.84 -4.81
CA VAL A 252 0.88 15.61 -4.80
C VAL A 252 0.16 15.46 -3.47
N PHE A 253 -1.17 15.29 -3.53
CA PHE A 253 -2.05 14.92 -2.43
C PHE A 253 -2.39 13.43 -2.50
N GLY A 254 -2.54 12.79 -1.34
CA GLY A 254 -3.03 11.41 -1.25
C GLY A 254 -2.27 10.40 -2.12
N GLU A 255 -0.93 10.52 -2.14
CA GLU A 255 0.01 9.68 -2.89
C GLU A 255 0.01 9.82 -4.42
N GLU A 256 -1.12 10.11 -5.05
CA GLU A 256 -1.25 10.08 -6.52
C GLU A 256 -1.90 11.35 -7.13
N GLN A 257 -2.66 12.14 -6.37
CA GLN A 257 -3.43 13.25 -6.93
C GLN A 257 -2.58 14.51 -7.06
N VAL A 258 -2.27 14.89 -8.30
CA VAL A 258 -1.58 16.16 -8.60
C VAL A 258 -2.50 17.35 -8.33
N VAL A 259 -2.07 18.24 -7.45
CA VAL A 259 -2.79 19.46 -7.05
C VAL A 259 -2.22 20.65 -7.82
N LYS A 260 -2.92 21.05 -8.89
CA LYS A 260 -2.57 22.21 -9.71
C LYS A 260 -3.81 22.99 -10.16
N PRO A 261 -3.72 24.31 -10.40
CA PRO A 261 -4.84 25.09 -10.91
C PRO A 261 -5.45 24.49 -12.18
N GLY A 262 -6.77 24.47 -12.25
CA GLY A 262 -7.55 23.91 -13.35
C GLY A 262 -7.81 22.39 -13.27
N ASN A 263 -7.14 21.66 -12.37
CA ASN A 263 -7.45 20.26 -12.15
C ASN A 263 -8.63 20.07 -11.20
N PHE A 264 -9.36 18.96 -11.40
CA PHE A 264 -10.27 18.47 -10.37
C PHE A 264 -9.49 17.93 -9.17
N ILE A 265 -10.02 18.17 -7.99
CA ILE A 265 -9.52 17.60 -6.74
C ILE A 265 -10.62 16.79 -6.06
N TYR A 266 -10.22 15.71 -5.39
CA TYR A 266 -11.10 14.75 -4.76
C TYR A 266 -10.79 14.75 -3.27
N LEU A 267 -11.66 15.39 -2.49
CA LEU A 267 -11.51 15.52 -1.05
C LEU A 267 -12.79 15.02 -0.38
N THR A 268 -12.64 14.50 0.83
CA THR A 268 -13.78 14.01 1.61
C THR A 268 -13.63 14.45 3.05
N THR A 269 -14.69 14.99 3.59
CA THR A 269 -14.81 15.32 5.02
C THR A 269 -15.92 14.49 5.65
N SER A 270 -16.07 14.57 6.97
CA SER A 270 -17.19 13.91 7.67
C SER A 270 -18.58 14.36 7.21
N GLY A 271 -18.70 15.57 6.67
CA GLY A 271 -19.98 16.16 6.27
C GLY A 271 -20.22 16.26 4.76
N PHE A 272 -19.18 16.13 3.94
CA PHE A 272 -19.29 16.40 2.51
C PHE A 272 -18.18 15.76 1.67
N VAL A 273 -18.54 15.34 0.46
CA VAL A 273 -17.63 14.84 -0.58
C VAL A 273 -17.44 15.93 -1.64
N PHE A 274 -16.22 16.44 -1.78
CA PHE A 274 -15.86 17.47 -2.75
C PHE A 274 -15.64 16.85 -4.13
N ASP A 275 -16.73 16.43 -4.77
CA ASP A 275 -16.73 15.95 -6.15
C ASP A 275 -16.80 17.11 -7.16
N ARG A 276 -16.01 17.00 -8.24
CA ARG A 276 -15.93 17.96 -9.35
C ARG A 276 -15.62 19.40 -8.92
N PHE A 277 -14.89 19.57 -7.83
CA PHE A 277 -14.30 20.86 -7.46
C PHE A 277 -13.00 21.07 -8.23
N LEU A 278 -12.84 22.24 -8.83
CA LEU A 278 -11.63 22.65 -9.53
C LEU A 278 -10.72 23.40 -8.58
N VAL A 279 -9.43 23.08 -8.60
CA VAL A 279 -8.41 23.88 -7.93
C VAL A 279 -8.30 25.21 -8.66
N GLU A 280 -8.57 26.32 -7.96
CA GLU A 280 -8.38 27.67 -8.48
C GLU A 280 -6.96 28.16 -8.20
N SER A 281 -6.46 27.96 -6.97
CA SER A 281 -5.11 28.37 -6.58
C SER A 281 -4.55 27.55 -5.41
N ILE A 282 -3.23 27.55 -5.28
CA ILE A 282 -2.49 26.94 -4.17
C ILE A 282 -1.37 27.87 -3.72
N ARG A 283 -1.18 28.05 -2.41
CA ARG A 283 -0.18 28.93 -1.79
C ARG A 283 0.55 28.21 -0.65
#